data_AF-A0A7L2V3N8-F1
#
_entry.id   AF-A0A7L2V3N8-F1
#
_cell.length_a   1.000
_cell.length_b   1.000
_cell.length_c   1.000
_cell.angle_alpha   90.00
_cell.angle_beta   90.00
_cell.angle_gamma   90.00
#
_symmetry.space_group_name_H-M   'P 1'
#
loop_
_entity.id
_entity.type
_entity.pdbx_description
1 polymer ?
#
loop_
_entity_poly.entity_id
_entity_poly.type
_entity_poly.pdbx_seq_one_letter_code
_entity_poly.pdbx_strand_id
1 'polypeptide(L)'
;LRAGTSCFCCPLCRDKELFHKKMLTTGIQIPRRLPAWESLEAFAGLGERHGRCDASECLCPERREQAEEEGPWELLLCSSCVPEGTHWCCSQLGDNMASWECGTCTGPSTSKRQSTWVPLGWWPGSG
;
A
#
# COMPACT_ATOMS: atom_id res chain seq x y z
N LEU A 1 -3.80 -18.49 9.07
CA LEU A 1 -5.12 -18.50 8.40
C LEU A 1 -6.05 -19.43 9.16
N ARG A 2 -6.92 -18.90 10.03
CA ARG A 2 -7.97 -19.69 10.69
C ARG A 2 -9.26 -19.37 9.97
N ALA A 3 -9.64 -20.20 9.00
CA ALA A 3 -10.93 -20.11 8.32
C ALA A 3 -11.91 -21.05 9.02
N GLY A 4 -13.07 -20.52 9.36
CA GLY A 4 -14.16 -21.26 9.97
C GLY A 4 -14.86 -22.24 9.04
N THR A 5 -15.76 -23.04 9.61
CA THR A 5 -16.69 -23.88 8.84
C THR A 5 -17.61 -23.09 7.90
N SER A 6 -17.78 -21.77 8.10
CA SER A 6 -18.59 -20.91 7.23
C SER A 6 -17.98 -20.73 5.83
N CYS A 7 -16.65 -20.78 5.73
CA CYS A 7 -15.90 -20.50 4.50
C CYS A 7 -15.36 -21.75 3.81
N PHE A 8 -15.61 -22.93 4.38
CA PHE A 8 -15.13 -24.19 3.83
C PHE A 8 -16.21 -24.82 2.93
N CYS A 9 -16.04 -24.70 1.62
CA CYS A 9 -16.97 -25.22 0.63
C CYS A 9 -16.23 -25.78 -0.58
N CYS A 10 -16.92 -26.61 -1.36
CA CYS A 10 -16.36 -27.11 -2.62
C CYS A 10 -16.01 -25.93 -3.55
N PRO A 11 -14.76 -25.80 -4.03
CA PRO A 11 -14.38 -24.67 -4.89
C PRO A 11 -15.08 -24.69 -6.26
N LEU A 12 -15.63 -25.85 -6.66
CA LEU A 12 -16.28 -26.03 -7.96
C LEU A 12 -17.78 -25.73 -7.91
N CYS A 13 -18.49 -26.27 -6.92
CA CYS A 13 -19.96 -26.18 -6.84
C CYS A 13 -20.48 -25.43 -5.61
N ARG A 14 -19.59 -24.95 -4.73
CA ARG A 14 -19.91 -24.28 -3.46
C ARG A 14 -20.77 -25.08 -2.47
N ASP A 15 -20.97 -26.38 -2.72
CA ASP A 15 -21.63 -27.27 -1.78
C ASP A 15 -20.81 -27.37 -0.48
N LYS A 16 -21.44 -27.06 0.66
CA LYS A 16 -20.83 -27.11 1.99
C LYS A 16 -21.02 -28.47 2.64
N GLU A 17 -22.21 -29.04 2.54
CA GLU A 17 -22.60 -30.26 3.27
C GLU A 17 -21.84 -31.49 2.76
N LEU A 18 -21.87 -31.71 1.44
CA LEU A 18 -21.15 -32.82 0.82
C LEU A 18 -19.64 -32.66 1.01
N PHE A 19 -19.15 -31.42 0.93
CA PHE A 19 -17.74 -31.12 1.10
C PHE A 19 -17.27 -31.37 2.53
N HIS A 20 -17.98 -30.85 3.53
CA HIS A 20 -17.68 -31.12 4.94
C HIS A 20 -17.71 -32.60 5.27
N LYS A 21 -18.72 -33.34 4.78
CA LYS A 21 -18.81 -34.78 4.99
C LYS A 21 -17.58 -35.49 4.41
N LYS A 22 -17.17 -35.15 3.19
CA LYS A 22 -15.98 -35.72 2.55
C LYS A 22 -14.70 -35.40 3.34
N MET A 23 -14.54 -34.17 3.80
CA MET A 23 -13.37 -33.74 4.58
C MET A 23 -13.29 -34.48 5.93
N LEU A 24 -14.43 -34.65 6.61
CA LEU A 24 -14.50 -35.45 7.83
C LEU A 24 -14.12 -36.92 7.56
N THR A 25 -14.63 -37.52 6.48
CA THR A 25 -14.27 -38.91 6.12
C THR A 25 -12.80 -39.08 5.76
N THR A 26 -12.13 -38.03 5.29
CA THR A 26 -10.68 -38.04 5.05
C THR A 26 -9.86 -37.64 6.29
N GLY A 27 -10.49 -37.50 7.46
CA GLY A 27 -9.83 -37.17 8.73
C GLY A 27 -9.58 -35.67 8.96
N ILE A 28 -10.08 -34.79 8.09
CA ILE A 28 -9.92 -33.34 8.20
C ILE A 28 -11.11 -32.77 8.97
N GLN A 29 -10.89 -32.42 10.23
CA GLN A 29 -11.88 -31.75 11.07
C GLN A 29 -11.67 -30.24 11.06
N ILE A 30 -12.75 -29.49 10.84
CA ILE A 30 -12.71 -28.03 10.77
C ILE A 30 -13.38 -27.45 12.00
N PRO A 31 -12.67 -26.67 12.82
CA PRO A 31 -13.25 -26.04 14.00
C PRO A 31 -14.44 -25.16 13.63
N ARG A 32 -15.56 -25.33 14.35
CA ARG A 32 -16.71 -24.41 14.31
C ARG A 32 -16.36 -23.10 15.01
N ARG A 33 -15.63 -22.23 14.32
CA ARG A 33 -15.30 -20.87 14.75
C ARG A 33 -15.46 -19.95 13.57
N LEU A 34 -15.78 -18.68 13.79
CA LEU A 34 -15.70 -17.71 12.70
C LEU A 34 -14.23 -17.59 12.26
N PRO A 35 -13.97 -17.41 10.97
CA PRO A 35 -12.65 -17.04 10.53
C PRO A 35 -12.11 -15.87 11.34
N ALA A 36 -10.82 -15.91 11.67
CA ALA A 36 -10.20 -14.82 12.43
C ALA A 36 -10.32 -13.47 11.70
N TRP A 37 -10.40 -13.50 10.36
CA TRP A 37 -10.58 -12.32 9.53
C TRP A 37 -12.00 -11.74 9.56
N GLU A 38 -13.01 -12.45 10.10
CA GLU A 38 -14.36 -11.88 10.30
C GLU A 38 -14.48 -11.09 11.61
N SER A 39 -13.42 -11.01 12.42
CA SER A 39 -13.38 -10.11 13.58
C SER A 39 -13.28 -8.66 13.13
N LEU A 40 -14.06 -7.76 13.75
CA LEU A 40 -13.92 -6.32 13.54
C LEU A 40 -12.49 -5.83 13.85
N GLU A 41 -11.82 -6.47 14.82
CA GLU A 41 -10.41 -6.22 15.15
C GLU A 41 -9.45 -6.62 14.03
N ALA A 42 -9.80 -7.62 13.20
CA ALA A 42 -8.96 -8.04 12.08
C ALA A 42 -8.93 -7.00 10.95
N PHE A 43 -9.91 -6.09 10.91
CA PHE A 43 -9.96 -4.97 9.98
C PHE A 43 -9.55 -3.64 10.61
N ALA A 44 -9.28 -3.59 11.92
CA ALA A 44 -9.04 -2.33 12.66
C ALA A 44 -7.85 -1.51 12.15
N GLY A 45 -6.95 -2.10 11.36
CA GLY A 45 -5.84 -1.39 10.70
C GLY A 45 -5.84 -1.46 9.16
N LEU A 46 -6.83 -2.10 8.53
CA LEU A 46 -6.86 -2.27 7.07
C LEU A 46 -7.30 -1.00 6.32
N GLY A 47 -7.79 0.00 7.02
CA GLY A 47 -8.20 1.29 6.45
C GLY A 47 -7.19 2.42 6.62
N GLU A 48 -6.16 2.24 7.46
CA GLU A 48 -5.19 3.30 7.73
C GLU A 48 -4.17 3.33 6.61
N ARG A 49 -4.43 4.20 5.61
CA ARG A 49 -3.49 4.45 4.53
C ARG A 49 -2.25 5.09 5.14
N HIS A 50 -1.08 4.66 4.67
CA HIS A 50 0.17 5.32 5.01
C HIS A 50 0.04 6.81 4.63
N GLY A 51 0.19 7.69 5.62
CA GLY A 51 -0.13 9.12 5.49
C GLY A 51 1.08 10.03 5.66
N ARG A 52 2.31 9.51 5.50
CA ARG A 52 3.55 10.22 5.80
C ARG A 52 4.54 10.10 4.64
N CYS A 53 5.42 11.08 4.49
CA CYS A 53 6.52 11.03 3.55
C CYS A 53 7.76 10.39 4.20
N ASP A 54 8.19 9.26 3.63
CA ASP A 54 9.35 8.47 4.06
C ASP A 54 10.66 8.84 3.33
N ALA A 55 10.63 9.84 2.46
CA ALA A 55 11.85 10.35 1.83
C ALA A 55 12.88 10.77 2.89
N SER A 56 14.15 10.40 2.69
CA SER A 56 15.24 10.74 3.61
C SER A 56 15.29 12.25 3.92
N GLU A 57 15.11 13.08 2.90
CA GLU A 57 14.93 14.52 2.98
C GLU A 57 13.55 14.87 2.41
N CYS A 58 12.66 15.42 3.24
CA CYS A 58 11.34 15.85 2.81
C CYS A 58 11.39 17.35 2.52
N LEU A 59 10.88 17.73 1.35
CA LEU A 59 10.85 19.11 0.86
C LEU A 59 9.56 19.85 1.24
N CYS A 60 8.59 19.16 1.84
CA CYS A 60 7.30 19.74 2.19
C CYS A 60 7.51 20.88 3.21
N PRO A 61 6.99 22.10 2.93
CA PRO A 61 7.16 23.25 3.82
C PRO A 61 6.40 23.09 5.15
N GLU A 62 5.39 22.22 5.19
CA GLU A 62 4.58 21.99 6.38
C GLU A 62 5.12 20.83 7.21
N ARG A 63 4.62 19.62 6.97
CA ARG A 63 5.00 18.40 7.69
C ARG A 63 5.04 17.22 6.75
N ARG A 64 5.71 16.15 7.19
CA ARG A 64 5.79 14.91 6.43
C ARG A 64 4.43 14.24 6.27
N GLU A 65 3.52 14.47 7.21
CA GLU A 65 2.17 13.92 7.24
C GLU A 65 1.15 14.76 6.45
N GLN A 66 1.53 15.97 6.01
CA GLN A 66 0.65 16.78 5.18
C GLN A 66 0.72 16.28 3.75
N ALA A 67 -0.42 15.91 3.18
CA ALA A 67 -0.54 15.48 1.80
C ALA A 67 -1.69 16.23 1.11
N GLU A 68 -1.44 16.67 -0.12
CA GLU A 68 -2.48 17.19 -0.99
C GLU A 68 -3.23 16.03 -1.67
N GLU A 69 -4.47 16.28 -2.10
CA GLU A 69 -5.21 15.31 -2.92
C GLU A 69 -4.63 15.21 -4.34
N GLU A 70 -4.19 16.34 -4.89
CA GLU A 70 -3.51 16.46 -6.18
C GLU A 70 -2.47 17.59 -6.08
N GLY A 71 -1.29 17.39 -6.67
CA GLY A 71 -0.25 18.42 -6.74
C GLY A 71 1.13 17.97 -6.29
N PRO A 72 2.07 18.92 -6.11
CA PRO A 72 3.46 18.64 -5.74
C PRO A 72 3.62 17.86 -4.43
N TRP A 73 2.64 18.00 -3.54
CA TRP A 73 2.60 17.36 -2.23
C TRP A 73 1.58 16.22 -2.16
N GLU A 74 1.11 15.71 -3.31
CA GLU A 74 0.38 14.46 -3.37
C GLU A 74 1.23 13.32 -2.82
N LEU A 75 0.64 12.48 -1.97
CA LEU A 75 1.32 11.33 -1.38
C LEU A 75 1.20 10.10 -2.26
N LEU A 76 2.31 9.71 -2.88
CA LEU A 76 2.45 8.49 -3.65
C LEU A 76 2.77 7.31 -2.74
N LEU A 77 2.01 6.23 -2.85
CA LEU A 77 2.29 4.97 -2.16
C LEU A 77 3.13 4.06 -3.04
N CYS A 78 4.03 3.28 -2.42
CA CYS A 78 4.81 2.30 -3.16
C CYS A 78 3.90 1.24 -3.76
N SER A 79 3.99 1.04 -5.08
CA SER A 79 3.17 0.08 -5.83
C SER A 79 3.43 -1.38 -5.43
N SER A 80 4.61 -1.69 -4.87
CA SER A 80 5.02 -3.05 -4.55
C SER A 80 4.76 -3.44 -3.09
N CYS A 81 5.02 -2.54 -2.13
CA CYS A 81 4.88 -2.88 -0.72
C CYS A 81 3.60 -2.31 -0.11
N VAL A 82 3.21 -1.06 -0.42
CA VAL A 82 2.11 -0.25 0.16
C VAL A 82 2.40 0.49 1.50
N PRO A 83 3.15 -0.03 2.50
CA PRO A 83 3.41 0.70 3.73
C PRO A 83 4.45 1.82 3.64
N GLU A 84 5.08 2.06 2.49
CA GLU A 84 5.98 3.21 2.29
C GLU A 84 5.32 4.23 1.38
N GLY A 85 5.52 5.52 1.68
CA GLY A 85 4.99 6.64 0.90
C GLY A 85 6.01 7.77 0.70
N THR A 86 5.85 8.53 -0.37
CA THR A 86 6.62 9.76 -0.61
C THR A 86 5.74 10.82 -1.25
N HIS A 87 6.03 12.09 -0.98
CA HIS A 87 5.44 13.15 -1.80
C HIS A 87 5.92 13.06 -3.25
N TRP A 88 5.11 13.50 -4.20
CA TRP A 88 5.48 13.61 -5.62
C TRP A 88 6.83 14.32 -5.78
N CYS A 89 6.99 15.53 -5.23
CA CYS A 89 8.27 16.26 -5.32
C CYS A 89 9.44 15.62 -4.55
N CYS A 90 9.17 14.74 -3.58
CA CYS A 90 10.21 14.04 -2.83
C CYS A 90 10.65 12.73 -3.51
N SER A 91 9.86 12.23 -4.47
CA SER A 91 10.03 10.92 -5.09
C SER A 91 11.20 10.82 -6.08
N GLN A 92 11.75 11.97 -6.52
CA GLN A 92 12.70 12.06 -7.64
C GLN A 92 12.17 11.49 -8.97
N LEU A 93 10.86 11.30 -9.09
CA LEU A 93 10.21 10.92 -10.34
C LEU A 93 10.25 12.09 -11.32
N GLY A 94 10.47 11.79 -12.60
CA GLY A 94 10.22 12.76 -13.68
C GLY A 94 8.72 12.89 -13.96
N ASP A 95 8.33 13.95 -14.66
CA ASP A 95 6.94 14.39 -14.91
C ASP A 95 5.99 13.38 -15.57
N ASN A 96 6.44 12.17 -15.92
CA ASN A 96 5.69 11.21 -16.74
C ASN A 96 5.62 9.79 -16.14
N MET A 97 5.82 9.62 -14.84
CA MET A 97 5.77 8.30 -14.21
C MET A 97 4.57 8.17 -13.26
N ALA A 98 3.62 7.33 -13.65
CA ALA A 98 2.35 7.12 -12.94
C ALA A 98 2.46 6.17 -11.71
N SER A 99 3.63 5.59 -11.44
CA SER A 99 3.84 4.65 -10.34
C SER A 99 5.18 4.88 -9.65
N TRP A 100 5.17 4.95 -8.32
CA TRP A 100 6.38 5.05 -7.51
C TRP A 100 6.70 3.72 -6.81
N GLU A 101 7.98 3.42 -6.67
CA GLU A 101 8.49 2.30 -5.88
C GLU A 101 9.54 2.79 -4.90
N CYS A 102 9.51 2.28 -3.66
CA CYS A 102 10.49 2.67 -2.65
C CYS A 102 11.89 2.12 -2.95
N GLY A 103 12.91 2.63 -2.27
CA GLY A 103 14.30 2.18 -2.43
C GLY A 103 14.51 0.69 -2.14
N THR A 104 13.69 0.11 -1.27
CA THR A 104 13.72 -1.32 -0.94
C THR A 104 13.14 -2.17 -2.07
N CYS A 105 12.12 -1.66 -2.78
CA CYS A 105 11.42 -2.37 -3.85
C CYS A 105 12.07 -2.20 -5.24
N THR A 106 12.71 -1.05 -5.49
CA THR A 106 13.37 -0.73 -6.79
C THR A 106 14.65 -1.51 -7.09
N GLY A 107 15.08 -2.42 -6.21
CA GLY A 107 16.37 -3.11 -6.32
C GLY A 107 17.57 -2.15 -6.15
N PRO A 108 18.81 -2.66 -6.10
CA PRO A 108 19.99 -1.83 -5.91
C PRO A 108 20.25 -0.94 -7.14
N SER A 109 19.64 0.24 -7.16
CA SER A 109 19.86 1.24 -8.20
C SER A 109 21.18 1.97 -7.95
N THR A 110 22.20 1.63 -8.75
CA THR A 110 23.40 2.46 -8.88
C THR A 110 23.11 3.60 -9.85
N SER A 111 22.56 4.74 -9.39
CA SER A 111 22.52 5.94 -10.23
C SER A 111 22.64 7.24 -9.43
N LYS A 112 23.51 8.10 -9.95
CA LYS A 112 24.05 9.31 -9.34
C LYS A 112 23.02 10.44 -9.28
N ARG A 113 23.07 11.16 -8.16
CA ARG A 113 22.48 12.47 -7.89
C ARG A 113 22.66 13.45 -9.06
N GLN A 114 21.56 13.95 -9.62
CA GLN A 114 21.46 15.32 -10.12
C GLN A 114 20.05 15.84 -9.78
N SER A 115 19.97 16.60 -8.68
CA SER A 115 18.81 17.42 -8.38
C SER A 115 19.02 18.77 -9.07
N THR A 116 18.22 19.04 -10.10
CA THR A 116 17.98 20.39 -10.61
C THR A 116 16.48 20.60 -10.62
N TRP A 117 15.86 20.65 -9.44
CA TRP A 117 14.54 21.24 -9.31
C TRP A 117 14.71 22.76 -9.23
N VAL A 118 14.14 23.46 -10.22
CA VAL A 118 14.00 24.92 -10.18
C VAL A 118 12.55 25.20 -9.79
N PRO A 119 12.29 25.96 -8.71
CA PRO A 119 10.94 26.35 -8.36
C PRO A 119 10.34 27.19 -9.49
N LEU A 120 9.22 26.77 -10.07
CA LEU A 120 8.36 27.65 -10.84
C LEU A 120 7.73 28.64 -9.87
N GLY A 121 8.36 29.80 -9.69
CA GLY A 121 7.81 30.81 -8.78
C GLY A 121 8.45 32.19 -8.77
N TRP A 122 9.70 32.42 -9.17
CA TRP A 122 10.32 33.75 -9.10
C TRP A 122 10.70 34.29 -10.48
N TRP A 123 9.80 35.08 -11.05
CA TRP A 123 10.09 35.97 -12.18
C TRP A 123 10.89 37.17 -11.62
N PRO A 124 12.13 37.45 -12.06
CA PRO A 124 12.71 38.76 -11.83
C PRO A 124 12.05 39.72 -12.82
N GLY A 125 11.34 40.72 -12.30
CA GLY A 125 10.81 41.81 -13.09
C GLY A 125 11.94 42.50 -13.86
N SER A 126 11.75 42.64 -15.18
CA SER A 126 12.61 43.44 -16.04
C SER A 126 12.44 44.92 -15.70
N GLY A 127 13.53 45.58 -15.29
CA GLY A 127 13.69 47.03 -15.41
C GLY A 127 14.22 47.40 -16.78
#